data_AF-B1VAK4-F1
#
_entry.id   AF-B1VAK4-F1
#
_cell.length_a   1.000
_cell.length_b   1.000
_cell.length_c   1.000
_cell.angle_alpha   90.00
_cell.angle_beta   90.00
_cell.angle_gamma   90.00
#
_symmetry.space_group_name_H-M   'P 1'
#
loop_
_entity.id
_entity.type
_entity.pdbx_description
1 polymer ?
#
loop_
_entity_poly.entity_id
_entity_poly.type
_entity_poly.pdbx_seq_one_letter_code
_entity_poly.pdbx_strand_id
1 'polypeptide(L)'
;MNWLFFKKKKKRLKLLTNFYHSLQGDPFLTEEIILDGDLVKIEFYYLEQSKYYNALFQSRQFAVWTANQGVCRLLVDKDYYQHFAALYQKKINIFWLEFMTKVYQKEISLINRIKIAFGLVFLPCLLVVFLTLSVFQNKNRWFLWIPLIILLIFIFMINHWIKNKQKQLAFFQDQELKKTLEKIKKDLGETFFANLIEQQKKYNPEYKPLENEAEKDDNLKN
;
A
#
# COMPACT_ATOMS: atom_id res chain seq x y z
N MET A 1 -34.60 10.54 23.39
CA MET A 1 -33.16 10.87 23.24
C MET A 1 -32.71 10.35 21.88
N ASN A 2 -32.57 11.23 20.89
CA ASN A 2 -32.29 10.86 19.49
C ASN A 2 -30.85 10.37 19.34
N TRP A 3 -30.67 9.06 19.13
CA TRP A 3 -29.40 8.41 18.81
C TRP A 3 -29.08 8.56 17.31
N LEU A 4 -29.13 9.80 16.81
CA LEU A 4 -28.90 10.11 15.41
C LEU A 4 -27.44 10.56 15.20
N PHE A 5 -26.76 9.83 14.30
CA PHE A 5 -25.54 10.21 13.59
C PHE A 5 -24.19 10.12 14.32
N PHE A 6 -23.73 8.90 14.59
CA PHE A 6 -22.34 8.58 14.25
C PHE A 6 -22.29 8.12 12.79
N LYS A 7 -22.42 9.06 11.85
CA LYS A 7 -22.10 8.79 10.44
C LYS A 7 -20.61 8.47 10.42
N LYS A 8 -20.28 7.17 10.38
CA LYS A 8 -18.91 6.65 10.38
C LYS A 8 -18.19 7.36 9.24
N LYS A 9 -17.36 8.37 9.51
CA LYS A 9 -16.57 9.07 8.48
C LYS A 9 -15.82 7.98 7.71
N LYS A 10 -16.15 7.79 6.43
CA LYS A 10 -15.44 6.86 5.55
C LYS A 10 -13.97 7.25 5.63
N LYS A 11 -13.10 6.36 6.12
CA LYS A 11 -11.67 6.65 6.23
C LYS A 11 -11.18 6.93 4.81
N ARG A 12 -10.68 8.15 4.57
CA ARG A 12 -10.14 8.54 3.27
C ARG A 12 -8.95 7.64 2.92
N LEU A 13 -8.88 7.23 1.65
CA LEU A 13 -7.79 6.41 1.12
C LEU A 13 -6.44 7.09 1.39
N LYS A 14 -5.52 6.37 2.02
CA LYS A 14 -4.11 6.78 2.17
C LYS A 14 -3.23 5.66 1.66
N LEU A 15 -2.52 5.92 0.58
CA LEU A 15 -1.69 4.95 -0.10
C LEU A 15 -0.35 5.62 -0.42
N LEU A 16 0.75 4.99 0.01
CA LEU A 16 2.11 5.41 -0.32
C LEU A 16 2.33 6.92 -0.12
N THR A 17 1.96 7.43 1.06
CA THR A 17 1.98 8.89 1.35
C THR A 17 3.36 9.52 1.21
N ASN A 18 4.43 8.76 1.42
CA ASN A 18 5.80 9.25 1.23
C ASN A 18 6.06 9.61 -0.24
N PHE A 19 5.61 8.77 -1.17
CA PHE A 19 5.68 9.04 -2.60
C PHE A 19 4.77 10.20 -2.98
N TYR A 20 3.56 10.24 -2.42
CA TYR A 20 2.61 11.33 -2.63
C TYR A 20 3.20 12.72 -2.30
N HIS A 21 3.94 12.83 -1.19
CA HIS A 21 4.55 14.08 -0.73
C HIS A 21 5.89 14.40 -1.41
N SER A 22 6.47 13.45 -2.15
CA SER A 22 7.76 13.65 -2.83
C SER A 22 7.67 14.29 -4.20
N LEU A 23 6.45 14.42 -4.73
CA LEU A 23 6.16 14.95 -6.06
C LEU A 23 6.44 16.46 -6.15
N GLN A 24 7.08 16.87 -7.24
CA GLN A 24 7.38 18.25 -7.57
C GLN A 24 6.78 18.65 -8.93
N GLY A 25 6.40 19.91 -9.08
CA GLY A 25 5.77 20.44 -10.30
C GLY A 25 4.27 20.14 -10.41
N ASP A 26 3.72 20.44 -11.58
CA ASP A 26 2.31 20.31 -11.88
C ASP A 26 1.97 18.95 -12.52
N PRO A 27 0.73 18.45 -12.32
CA PRO A 27 0.27 17.25 -13.01
C PRO A 27 0.09 17.51 -14.50
N PHE A 28 0.48 16.55 -15.34
CA PHE A 28 0.32 16.66 -16.79
C PHE A 28 -1.12 16.37 -17.25
N LEU A 29 -1.89 15.64 -16.43
CA LEU A 29 -3.31 15.35 -16.66
C LEU A 29 -4.04 15.36 -15.32
N THR A 30 -5.25 15.90 -15.31
CA THR A 30 -6.16 15.84 -14.16
C THR A 30 -7.50 15.30 -14.62
N GLU A 31 -8.03 14.34 -13.89
CA GLU A 31 -9.35 13.77 -14.12
C GLU A 31 -10.19 13.83 -12.85
N GLU A 32 -11.50 14.02 -13.02
CA GLU A 32 -12.47 13.88 -11.94
C GLU A 32 -13.39 12.69 -12.23
N ILE A 33 -13.49 11.80 -11.25
CA ILE A 33 -14.35 10.61 -11.29
C ILE A 33 -15.26 10.56 -10.08
N ILE A 34 -16.38 9.86 -10.21
CA ILE A 34 -17.28 9.57 -9.10
C ILE A 34 -17.00 8.13 -8.66
N LEU A 35 -16.56 7.96 -7.42
CA LEU A 35 -16.27 6.66 -6.80
C LEU A 35 -17.17 6.47 -5.58
N ASP A 36 -18.06 5.47 -5.59
CA ASP A 36 -19.04 5.22 -4.52
C ASP A 36 -19.91 6.46 -4.15
N GLY A 37 -20.16 7.36 -5.12
CA GLY A 37 -20.92 8.60 -4.89
C GLY A 37 -20.09 9.78 -4.37
N ASP A 38 -18.79 9.61 -4.13
CA ASP A 38 -17.86 10.68 -3.76
C ASP A 38 -17.07 11.17 -5.00
N LEU A 39 -16.91 12.48 -5.17
CA LEU A 39 -16.02 13.05 -6.19
C LEU A 39 -14.56 12.81 -5.79
N VAL A 40 -13.81 12.12 -6.64
CA VAL A 40 -12.38 11.83 -6.45
C VAL A 40 -11.60 12.45 -7.60
N LYS A 41 -10.61 13.28 -7.23
CA LYS A 41 -9.66 13.88 -8.17
C LYS A 41 -8.48 12.92 -8.40
N ILE A 42 -8.17 12.67 -9.66
CA ILE A 42 -7.00 11.92 -10.10
C ILE A 42 -6.04 12.90 -10.76
N GLU A 43 -4.80 12.94 -10.30
CA GLU A 43 -3.73 13.75 -10.89
C GLU A 43 -2.63 12.85 -11.40
N PHE A 44 -2.20 13.05 -12.64
CA PHE A 44 -1.16 12.27 -13.27
C PHE A 44 0.14 13.04 -13.25
N TYR A 45 1.19 12.37 -12.79
CA TYR A 45 2.56 12.89 -12.73
C TYR A 45 3.48 11.93 -13.45
N TYR A 46 4.53 12.47 -14.06
CA TYR A 46 5.62 11.65 -14.57
C TYR A 46 6.47 11.12 -13.41
N LEU A 47 7.00 9.91 -13.57
CA LEU A 47 7.85 9.29 -12.55
C LEU A 47 9.11 10.12 -12.24
N GLU A 48 9.65 10.84 -13.23
CA GLU A 48 10.78 11.77 -13.09
C GLU A 48 10.51 12.90 -12.10
N GLN A 49 9.24 13.27 -11.89
CA GLN A 49 8.83 14.32 -10.94
C GLN A 49 8.91 13.86 -9.47
N SER A 50 9.26 12.60 -9.23
CA SER A 50 9.40 12.01 -7.90
C SER A 50 10.86 11.89 -7.50
N LYS A 51 11.16 12.20 -6.24
CA LYS A 51 12.48 11.93 -5.62
C LYS A 51 12.85 10.44 -5.60
N TYR A 52 11.89 9.55 -5.86
CA TYR A 52 12.07 8.10 -5.86
C TYR A 52 12.17 7.50 -7.27
N TYR A 53 12.34 8.32 -8.31
CA TYR A 53 12.42 7.86 -9.70
C TYR A 53 13.33 6.64 -9.86
N ASN A 54 14.58 6.73 -9.42
CA ASN A 54 15.56 5.65 -9.55
C ASN A 54 15.11 4.35 -8.91
N ALA A 55 14.63 4.43 -7.67
CA ALA A 55 14.20 3.25 -6.92
C ALA A 55 13.00 2.58 -7.61
N LEU A 56 12.07 3.37 -8.14
CA LEU A 56 10.91 2.86 -8.88
C LEU A 56 11.32 2.27 -10.23
N PHE A 57 12.21 2.92 -10.96
CA PHE A 57 12.69 2.44 -12.26
C PHE A 57 13.50 1.14 -12.12
N GLN A 58 14.43 1.09 -11.17
CA GLN A 58 15.24 -0.12 -10.90
C GLN A 58 14.38 -1.30 -10.45
N SER A 59 13.29 -1.04 -9.71
CA SER A 59 12.31 -2.06 -9.32
C SER A 59 11.28 -2.39 -10.41
N ARG A 60 11.43 -1.83 -11.62
CA ARG A 60 10.53 -1.99 -12.77
C ARG A 60 9.09 -1.57 -12.48
N GLN A 61 8.90 -0.62 -11.56
CA GLN A 61 7.62 -0.04 -11.22
C GLN A 61 7.38 1.22 -12.06
N PHE A 62 6.93 1.01 -13.30
CA PHE A 62 6.70 2.09 -14.27
C PHE A 62 5.37 2.84 -14.06
N ALA A 63 4.51 2.36 -13.17
CA ALA A 63 3.28 3.04 -12.79
C ALA A 63 2.95 2.78 -11.32
N VAL A 64 2.70 3.84 -10.55
CA VAL A 64 2.47 3.77 -9.11
C VAL A 64 1.30 4.66 -8.72
N TRP A 65 0.26 4.06 -8.16
CA TRP A 65 -0.83 4.78 -7.53
C TRP A 65 -0.45 5.23 -6.12
N THR A 66 -0.74 6.48 -5.80
CA THR A 66 -0.64 7.04 -4.46
C THR A 66 -1.92 7.79 -4.13
N ALA A 67 -2.25 7.95 -2.85
CA ALA A 67 -3.46 8.65 -2.46
C ALA A 67 -3.29 9.30 -1.10
N ASN A 68 -3.79 10.52 -0.98
CA ASN A 68 -3.86 11.20 0.30
C ASN A 68 -5.08 12.12 0.36
N GLN A 69 -5.79 12.07 1.49
CA GLN A 69 -6.91 12.97 1.83
C GLN A 69 -8.01 13.12 0.75
N GLY A 70 -8.19 12.15 -0.16
CA GLY A 70 -9.23 12.18 -1.21
C GLY A 70 -8.74 12.59 -2.59
N VAL A 71 -7.45 12.89 -2.74
CA VAL A 71 -6.79 13.06 -4.05
C VAL A 71 -5.95 11.81 -4.33
N CYS A 72 -6.17 11.19 -5.49
CA CYS A 72 -5.37 10.08 -5.98
C CYS A 72 -4.37 10.63 -6.99
N ARG A 73 -3.12 10.19 -6.91
CA ARG A 73 -2.07 10.54 -7.87
C ARG A 73 -1.53 9.29 -8.53
N LEU A 74 -1.46 9.28 -9.84
CA LEU A 74 -0.78 8.25 -10.60
C LEU A 74 0.57 8.79 -11.04
N LEU A 75 1.66 8.16 -10.58
CA LEU A 75 2.99 8.38 -11.13
C LEU A 75 3.20 7.38 -12.25
N VAL A 76 3.58 7.83 -13.45
CA VAL A 76 3.80 6.94 -14.58
C VAL A 76 5.04 7.36 -15.37
N ASP A 77 5.80 6.39 -15.86
CA ASP A 77 6.90 6.67 -16.78
C ASP A 77 6.32 7.20 -18.10
N LYS A 78 6.99 8.19 -18.71
CA LYS A 78 6.49 8.87 -19.90
C LYS A 78 6.36 7.93 -21.09
N ASP A 79 7.40 7.13 -21.34
CA ASP A 79 7.42 6.18 -22.45
C ASP A 79 6.43 5.06 -22.17
N TYR A 80 6.36 4.59 -20.92
CA TYR A 80 5.38 3.58 -20.51
C TYR A 80 3.94 4.06 -20.75
N TYR A 81 3.61 5.30 -20.37
CA TYR A 81 2.28 5.84 -20.56
C TYR A 81 1.89 5.92 -22.05
N GLN A 82 2.82 6.29 -22.93
CA GLN A 82 2.56 6.34 -24.38
C GLN A 82 2.18 4.97 -24.96
N HIS A 83 2.84 3.90 -24.51
CA HIS A 83 2.59 2.55 -25.01
C HIS A 83 1.34 1.91 -24.37
N PHE A 84 1.04 2.25 -23.12
CA PHE A 84 0.02 1.58 -22.31
C PHE A 84 -1.12 2.50 -21.85
N ALA A 85 -1.30 3.66 -22.48
CA ALA A 85 -2.34 4.66 -22.14
C ALA A 85 -3.75 4.06 -22.02
N ALA A 86 -4.04 3.01 -22.80
CA ALA A 86 -5.32 2.30 -22.74
C ALA A 86 -5.66 1.75 -21.34
N LEU A 87 -4.65 1.38 -20.54
CA LEU A 87 -4.83 0.90 -19.16
C LEU A 87 -5.10 2.01 -18.15
N TYR A 88 -5.04 3.27 -18.58
CA TYR A 88 -5.22 4.46 -17.76
C TYR A 88 -6.34 5.36 -18.26
N GLN A 89 -7.21 4.84 -19.12
CA GLN A 89 -8.43 5.54 -19.49
C GLN A 89 -9.32 5.72 -18.26
N LYS A 90 -10.09 6.81 -18.25
CA LYS A 90 -11.01 7.16 -17.16
C LYS A 90 -11.84 5.99 -16.62
N LYS A 91 -12.38 5.14 -17.50
CA LYS A 91 -13.18 3.97 -17.11
C LYS A 91 -12.35 2.88 -16.43
N ILE A 92 -11.13 2.62 -16.92
CA ILE A 92 -10.20 1.67 -16.32
C ILE A 92 -9.67 2.18 -14.98
N ASN A 93 -9.42 3.49 -14.86
CA ASN A 93 -9.02 4.13 -13.60
C ASN A 93 -10.05 3.90 -12.49
N ILE A 94 -11.34 3.87 -12.81
CA ILE A 94 -12.40 3.53 -11.84
C ILE A 94 -12.20 2.09 -11.33
N PHE A 95 -11.94 1.12 -12.20
CA PHE A 95 -11.70 -0.27 -11.78
C PHE A 95 -10.45 -0.40 -10.91
N TRP A 96 -9.38 0.32 -11.22
CA TRP A 96 -8.19 0.38 -10.38
C TRP A 96 -8.47 1.00 -9.01
N LEU A 97 -9.19 2.10 -8.95
CA LEU A 97 -9.50 2.79 -7.69
C LEU A 97 -10.47 2.00 -6.81
N GLU A 98 -11.44 1.28 -7.41
CA GLU A 98 -12.27 0.32 -6.69
C GLU A 98 -11.42 -0.77 -6.03
N PHE A 99 -10.48 -1.36 -6.78
CA PHE A 99 -9.56 -2.37 -6.29
C PHE A 99 -8.73 -1.83 -5.11
N MET A 100 -8.04 -0.71 -5.30
CA MET A 100 -7.18 -0.11 -4.28
C MET A 100 -7.98 0.26 -3.03
N THR A 101 -9.20 0.77 -3.20
CA THR A 101 -10.07 1.12 -2.08
C THR A 101 -10.47 -0.11 -1.27
N LYS A 102 -10.86 -1.22 -1.91
CA LYS A 102 -11.22 -2.47 -1.22
C LYS A 102 -10.05 -3.09 -0.48
N VAL A 103 -8.88 -3.16 -1.12
CA VAL A 103 -7.65 -3.66 -0.51
C VAL A 103 -7.27 -2.82 0.70
N TYR A 104 -7.27 -1.49 0.55
CA TYR A 104 -6.94 -0.57 1.64
C TYR A 104 -7.90 -0.68 2.82
N GLN A 105 -9.21 -0.80 2.57
CA GLN A 105 -10.19 -1.02 3.64
C GLN A 105 -9.94 -2.33 4.40
N LYS A 106 -9.54 -3.39 3.70
CA LYS A 106 -9.18 -4.67 4.30
C LYS A 106 -7.91 -4.54 5.15
N GLU A 107 -6.89 -3.86 4.65
CA GLU A 107 -5.64 -3.57 5.36
C GLU A 107 -5.86 -2.79 6.65
N ILE A 108 -6.60 -1.68 6.59
CA ILE A 108 -6.90 -0.89 7.79
C ILE A 108 -7.65 -1.75 8.81
N SER A 109 -8.59 -2.58 8.37
CA SER A 109 -9.33 -3.47 9.26
C SER A 109 -8.40 -4.44 9.99
N LEU A 110 -7.41 -5.00 9.29
CA LEU A 110 -6.39 -5.85 9.90
C LEU A 110 -5.47 -5.08 10.85
N ILE A 111 -4.95 -3.92 10.44
CA ILE A 111 -4.12 -3.07 11.29
C ILE A 111 -4.86 -2.68 12.57
N ASN A 112 -6.13 -2.29 12.45
CA ASN A 112 -6.97 -1.96 13.60
C ASN A 112 -7.16 -3.18 14.53
N ARG A 113 -7.42 -4.37 13.98
CA ARG A 113 -7.53 -5.61 14.78
C ARG A 113 -6.24 -5.95 15.50
N ILE A 114 -5.09 -5.79 14.83
CA ILE A 114 -3.76 -6.00 15.44
C ILE A 114 -3.53 -4.99 16.57
N LYS A 115 -3.83 -3.71 16.35
CA LYS A 115 -3.72 -2.66 17.38
C LYS A 115 -4.58 -2.96 18.60
N ILE A 116 -5.82 -3.39 18.39
CA ILE A 116 -6.73 -3.78 19.48
C ILE A 116 -6.21 -5.01 20.21
N ALA A 117 -5.79 -6.06 19.51
CA ALA A 117 -5.23 -7.26 20.12
C ALA A 117 -3.96 -6.95 20.94
N PHE A 118 -3.10 -6.08 20.42
CA PHE A 118 -1.91 -5.63 21.11
C PHE A 118 -2.25 -4.83 22.38
N GLY A 119 -3.15 -3.86 22.26
CA GLY A 119 -3.55 -2.99 23.39
C GLY A 119 -4.35 -3.70 24.47
N LEU A 120 -5.28 -4.59 24.11
CA LEU A 120 -6.17 -5.25 25.06
C LEU A 120 -5.63 -6.57 25.62
N VAL A 121 -4.73 -7.25 24.91
CA VAL A 121 -4.26 -8.58 25.32
C VAL A 121 -2.76 -8.58 25.61
N PHE A 122 -1.94 -8.08 24.68
CA PHE A 122 -0.49 -8.13 24.85
C PHE A 122 0.03 -7.20 25.93
N LEU A 123 -0.45 -5.95 25.97
CA LEU A 123 0.00 -4.96 26.96
C LEU A 123 -0.35 -5.39 28.41
N PRO A 124 -1.57 -5.87 28.74
CA PRO A 124 -1.86 -6.39 30.08
C PRO A 124 -1.05 -7.64 30.43
N CYS A 125 -0.84 -8.57 29.50
CA CYS A 125 0.00 -9.74 29.73
C CYS A 125 1.44 -9.36 30.07
N LEU A 126 2.02 -8.40 29.34
CA LEU A 126 3.35 -7.86 29.66
C LEU A 126 3.39 -7.22 31.04
N LEU A 127 2.35 -6.46 31.40
CA LEU A 127 2.25 -5.81 32.70
C LEU A 127 2.19 -6.84 33.85
N VAL A 128 1.42 -7.92 33.68
CA VAL A 128 1.37 -9.03 34.65
C VAL A 128 2.73 -9.71 34.77
N VAL A 129 3.42 -10.00 33.65
CA VAL A 129 4.78 -10.55 33.67
C VAL A 129 5.75 -9.62 34.39
N PHE A 130 5.68 -8.31 34.13
CA PHE A 130 6.53 -7.33 34.80
C PHE A 130 6.27 -7.25 36.33
N LEU A 131 5.00 -7.18 36.75
CA LEU A 131 4.64 -7.15 38.17
C LEU A 131 5.06 -8.44 38.90
N THR A 132 4.84 -9.60 38.28
CA THR A 132 5.26 -10.89 38.86
C THR A 132 6.77 -10.99 39.00
N LEU A 133 7.54 -10.53 38.01
CA LEU A 133 9.01 -10.47 38.12
C LEU A 133 9.44 -9.52 39.26
N SER A 134 8.81 -8.36 39.40
CA SER A 134 9.13 -7.40 40.47
C SER A 134 8.82 -7.92 41.88
N VAL A 135 7.73 -8.69 42.06
CA VAL A 135 7.33 -9.22 43.37
C VAL A 135 8.17 -10.44 43.79
N PHE A 136 8.59 -11.27 42.83
CA PHE A 136 9.30 -12.53 43.11
C PHE A 136 10.83 -12.43 43.02
N GLN A 137 11.40 -11.25 42.79
CA GLN A 137 12.85 -11.03 42.72
C GLN A 137 13.64 -11.59 43.92
N ASN A 138 13.03 -11.63 45.11
CA ASN A 138 13.67 -12.10 46.35
C ASN A 138 13.38 -13.58 46.70
N LYS A 139 12.61 -14.31 45.87
CA LYS A 139 12.30 -15.73 46.07
C LYS A 139 12.93 -16.59 44.97
N ASN A 140 12.99 -17.90 45.21
CA ASN A 140 13.68 -18.91 44.41
C ASN A 140 13.65 -18.62 42.88
N ARG A 141 14.83 -18.43 42.27
CA ARG A 141 15.00 -17.92 40.88
C ARG A 141 14.30 -18.77 39.82
N TRP A 142 13.99 -20.03 40.14
CA TRP A 142 13.23 -20.93 39.27
C TRP A 142 11.84 -20.42 38.90
N PHE A 143 11.16 -19.70 39.80
CA PHE A 143 9.82 -19.14 39.53
C PHE A 143 9.83 -18.01 38.49
N LEU A 144 10.98 -17.37 38.24
CA LEU A 144 11.11 -16.30 37.24
C LEU A 144 11.09 -16.84 35.80
N TRP A 145 11.37 -18.13 35.59
CA TRP A 145 11.36 -18.75 34.26
C TRP A 145 9.95 -19.01 33.73
N ILE A 146 9.00 -19.29 34.62
CA ILE A 146 7.60 -19.58 34.25
C ILE A 146 6.95 -18.41 33.48
N PRO A 147 6.95 -17.15 33.98
CA PRO A 147 6.36 -16.04 33.25
C PRO A 147 7.12 -15.72 31.94
N LEU A 148 8.43 -15.99 31.90
CA LEU A 148 9.24 -15.80 30.70
C LEU A 148 8.87 -16.79 29.59
N ILE A 149 8.70 -18.07 29.94
CA ILE A 149 8.27 -19.12 29.00
C ILE A 149 6.86 -18.82 28.48
N ILE A 150 5.94 -18.41 29.36
CA ILE A 150 4.57 -18.01 28.97
C ILE A 150 4.61 -16.83 27.99
N LEU A 151 5.44 -15.81 28.27
CA LEU A 151 5.62 -14.67 27.37
C LEU A 151 6.14 -15.11 26.00
N LEU A 152 7.13 -16.01 25.95
CA LEU A 152 7.71 -16.50 24.70
C LEU A 152 6.67 -17.26 23.84
N ILE A 153 5.88 -18.14 24.46
CA ILE A 153 4.77 -18.84 23.80
C ILE A 153 3.76 -17.84 23.25
N PHE A 154 3.45 -16.81 24.03
CA PHE A 154 2.47 -15.79 23.65
C PHE A 154 2.95 -14.94 22.45
N ILE A 155 4.22 -14.53 22.46
CA ILE A 155 4.86 -13.84 21.32
C ILE A 155 4.81 -14.72 20.07
N PHE A 156 5.13 -16.01 20.19
CA PHE A 156 5.10 -16.94 19.07
C PHE A 156 3.68 -17.09 18.50
N MET A 157 2.67 -17.23 19.36
CA MET A 157 1.26 -17.28 18.96
C MET A 157 0.81 -16.03 18.22
N ILE A 158 1.14 -14.83 18.74
CA ILE A 158 0.80 -13.57 18.09
C ILE A 158 1.48 -13.45 16.72
N ASN A 159 2.78 -13.76 16.65
CA ASN A 159 3.51 -13.71 15.38
C ASN A 159 2.92 -14.68 14.35
N HIS A 160 2.57 -15.90 14.76
CA HIS A 160 1.91 -16.87 13.89
C HIS A 160 0.54 -16.36 13.41
N TRP A 161 -0.26 -15.78 14.31
CA TRP A 161 -1.55 -15.20 13.98
C TRP A 161 -1.43 -14.02 12.99
N ILE A 162 -0.49 -13.10 13.22
CA ILE A 162 -0.21 -11.97 12.30
C ILE A 162 0.19 -12.49 10.93
N LYS A 163 1.13 -13.45 10.85
CA LYS A 163 1.53 -14.08 9.58
C LYS A 163 0.35 -14.71 8.85
N ASN A 164 -0.53 -15.41 9.57
CA ASN A 164 -1.72 -15.99 8.96
C ASN A 164 -2.69 -14.92 8.42
N LYS A 165 -2.87 -13.80 9.13
CA LYS A 165 -3.68 -12.68 8.67
C LYS A 165 -3.08 -11.96 7.46
N GLN A 166 -1.75 -11.84 7.40
CA GLN A 166 -1.05 -11.33 6.22
C GLN A 166 -1.24 -12.24 5.00
N LYS A 167 -1.16 -13.57 5.17
CA LYS A 167 -1.47 -14.52 4.08
C LYS A 167 -2.91 -14.40 3.58
N GLN A 168 -3.87 -14.26 4.49
CA GLN A 168 -5.28 -14.04 4.14
C GLN A 168 -5.49 -12.73 3.38
N LEU A 169 -4.72 -11.68 3.71
CA LEU A 169 -4.76 -10.41 2.99
C LEU A 169 -4.18 -10.56 1.58
N ALA A 170 -3.02 -11.19 1.44
CA ALA A 170 -2.40 -11.42 0.13
C ALA A 170 -3.33 -12.22 -0.78
N PHE A 171 -3.95 -13.29 -0.26
CA PHE A 171 -4.94 -14.06 -1.02
C PHE A 171 -6.16 -13.20 -1.43
N PHE A 172 -6.64 -12.33 -0.55
CA PHE A 172 -7.73 -11.40 -0.88
C PHE A 172 -7.32 -10.38 -1.95
N GLN A 173 -6.09 -9.84 -1.87
CA GLN A 173 -5.53 -8.95 -2.89
C GLN A 173 -5.48 -9.65 -4.25
N ASP A 174 -4.98 -10.88 -4.32
CA ASP A 174 -4.92 -11.67 -5.56
C ASP A 174 -6.32 -11.91 -6.15
N GLN A 175 -7.30 -12.22 -5.31
CA GLN A 175 -8.68 -12.43 -5.77
C GLN A 175 -9.31 -11.15 -6.32
N GLU A 176 -9.17 -10.02 -5.64
CA GLU A 176 -9.71 -8.76 -6.12
C GLU A 176 -8.95 -8.26 -7.36
N LEU A 177 -7.63 -8.51 -7.45
CA LEU A 177 -6.84 -8.19 -8.62
C LEU A 177 -7.35 -8.97 -9.85
N LYS A 178 -7.56 -10.28 -9.72
CA LYS A 178 -8.11 -11.10 -10.82
C LYS A 178 -9.45 -10.58 -11.31
N LYS A 179 -10.37 -10.25 -10.40
CA LYS A 179 -11.68 -9.67 -10.76
C LYS A 179 -11.53 -8.33 -11.48
N THR A 180 -10.61 -7.48 -11.03
CA THR A 180 -10.35 -6.20 -11.69
C THR A 180 -9.76 -6.40 -13.08
N LEU A 181 -8.80 -7.31 -13.24
CA LEU A 181 -8.26 -7.65 -14.56
C LEU A 181 -9.32 -8.22 -15.49
N GLU A 182 -10.27 -9.03 -15.00
CA GLU A 182 -11.42 -9.51 -15.79
C GLU A 182 -12.33 -8.35 -16.23
N LYS A 183 -12.61 -7.37 -15.36
CA LYS A 183 -13.36 -6.17 -15.73
C LYS A 183 -12.64 -5.37 -16.82
N ILE A 184 -11.33 -5.16 -16.66
CA ILE A 184 -10.48 -4.46 -17.63
C ILE A 184 -10.46 -5.22 -18.96
N LYS A 185 -10.27 -6.54 -18.93
CA LYS A 185 -10.30 -7.41 -20.12
C LYS A 185 -11.63 -7.30 -20.86
N LYS A 186 -12.76 -7.31 -20.13
CA LYS A 186 -14.09 -7.17 -20.72
C LYS A 186 -14.30 -5.80 -21.37
N ASP A 187 -13.73 -4.74 -20.80
CA ASP A 187 -13.88 -3.38 -21.29
C ASP A 187 -13.00 -3.09 -22.52
N LEU A 188 -11.73 -3.51 -22.47
CA LEU A 188 -10.75 -3.31 -23.54
C LEU A 188 -10.89 -4.32 -24.69
N GLY A 189 -11.56 -5.44 -24.45
CA GLY A 189 -11.65 -6.57 -25.38
C GLY A 189 -10.51 -7.58 -25.16
N GLU A 190 -10.84 -8.87 -25.32
CA GLU A 190 -9.92 -9.95 -24.94
C GLU A 190 -8.60 -9.95 -25.71
N THR A 191 -8.67 -9.73 -27.02
CA THR A 191 -7.51 -9.76 -27.93
C THR A 191 -6.58 -8.57 -27.68
N PHE A 192 -7.15 -7.37 -27.56
CA PHE A 192 -6.39 -6.16 -27.28
C PHE A 192 -5.75 -6.21 -25.89
N PHE A 193 -6.49 -6.66 -24.87
CA PHE A 193 -5.94 -6.85 -23.53
C PHE A 193 -4.80 -7.88 -23.52
N ALA A 194 -4.95 -9.03 -24.18
CA ALA A 194 -3.89 -10.03 -24.26
C ALA A 194 -2.62 -9.48 -24.92
N ASN A 195 -2.76 -8.73 -26.00
CA ASN A 195 -1.63 -8.07 -26.66
C ASN A 195 -0.96 -7.05 -25.74
N LEU A 196 -1.72 -6.21 -25.03
CA LEU A 196 -1.17 -5.25 -24.07
C LEU A 196 -0.36 -5.94 -22.96
N ILE A 197 -0.87 -7.03 -22.40
CA ILE A 197 -0.15 -7.80 -21.36
C ILE A 197 1.13 -8.42 -21.92
N GLU A 198 1.11 -8.91 -23.16
CA GLU A 198 2.31 -9.46 -23.80
C GLU A 198 3.36 -8.36 -24.04
N GLN A 199 2.93 -7.20 -24.52
CA GLN A 199 3.79 -6.03 -24.70
C GLN A 199 4.39 -5.55 -23.37
N GLN A 200 3.60 -5.51 -22.29
CA GLN A 200 4.10 -5.17 -20.96
C GLN A 200 5.20 -6.13 -20.48
N LYS A 201 5.08 -7.44 -20.77
CA LYS A 201 6.13 -8.42 -20.40
C LYS A 201 7.43 -8.21 -21.16
N LYS A 202 7.35 -7.73 -22.40
CA LYS A 202 8.50 -7.46 -23.27
C LYS A 202 9.07 -6.05 -23.10
N TYR A 203 8.36 -5.17 -22.40
CA TYR A 203 8.76 -3.80 -22.18
C TYR A 203 10.02 -3.73 -21.30
N ASN A 204 11.11 -3.26 -21.89
CA ASN A 204 12.41 -3.10 -21.22
C ASN A 204 13.01 -1.74 -21.62
N PRO A 205 12.61 -0.65 -20.92
CA PRO A 205 13.08 0.69 -21.24
C PRO A 205 14.54 0.87 -20.81
N GLU A 206 15.25 1.71 -21.57
CA GLU A 206 16.60 2.14 -21.17
C GLU A 206 16.49 3.13 -20.00
N TYR A 207 17.32 2.92 -18.97
CA TYR A 207 17.39 3.83 -17.84
C TYR A 207 18.12 5.12 -18.23
N LYS A 208 17.47 6.27 -18.01
CA LYS A 208 18.07 7.59 -18.21
C LYS A 208 18.26 8.24 -16.83
N PRO A 209 19.50 8.39 -16.33
CA PRO A 209 19.75 9.08 -15.07
C PRO A 209 19.28 10.53 -15.15
N LEU A 210 18.73 11.05 -14.05
CA LEU A 210 18.37 12.47 -13.95
C LEU A 210 19.64 13.33 -13.91
N GLU A 211 19.64 14.48 -14.58
CA GLU A 211 20.81 15.39 -14.70
C GLU A 211 21.43 15.73 -13.33
N ASN A 212 20.62 15.88 -12.28
CA ASN A 212 21.07 16.21 -10.93
C ASN A 212 21.80 15.07 -10.18
N GLU A 213 21.71 13.82 -10.67
CA GLU A 213 22.42 12.69 -10.07
C GLU A 213 23.72 12.35 -10.80
N ALA A 214 23.81 12.67 -12.10
CA ALA A 214 25.05 12.56 -12.85
C ALA A 214 26.16 13.44 -12.26
N GLU A 215 25.82 14.67 -11.83
CA GLU A 215 26.78 15.58 -11.17
C GLU A 215 27.24 15.09 -9.79
N LYS A 216 26.47 14.25 -9.10
CA LYS A 216 26.84 13.71 -7.79
C LYS A 216 27.84 12.55 -7.89
N ASP A 217 27.81 11.76 -8.96
CA ASP A 217 28.75 10.66 -9.17
C ASP A 217 30.10 11.15 -9.70
N ASP A 218 30.12 12.24 -10.49
CA ASP A 218 31.37 12.84 -10.97
C ASP A 218 32.14 13.59 -9.88
N ASN A 219 31.46 14.23 -8.93
CA ASN A 219 32.09 14.89 -7.78
C ASN A 219 32.62 13.91 -6.72
N LEU A 220 32.33 12.61 -6.84
CA LEU A 220 32.85 11.54 -5.97
C LEU A 220 34.03 10.80 -6.59
N LYS A 221 34.34 11.07 -7.87
CA LYS A 221 35.47 10.49 -8.63
C LYS A 221 36.63 11.47 -8.85
N ASN A 222 36.50 12.72 -8.40
CA ASN A 222 37.56 13.73 -8.33
C ASN A 222 37.99 13.97 -6.88
#